data_AF-A0AAW5STK6-F1
#
_entry.id   AF-A0AAW5STK6-F1
#
_cell.length_a   1.000
_cell.length_b   1.000
_cell.length_c   1.000
_cell.angle_alpha   90.00
_cell.angle_beta   90.00
_cell.angle_gamma   90.00
#
_symmetry.space_group_name_H-M   'P 1'
#
loop_
_entity.id
_entity.type
_entity.pdbx_description
1 polymer ?
#
loop_
_entity_poly.entity_id
_entity_poly.type
_entity_poly.pdbx_seq_one_letter_code
_entity_poly.pdbx_strand_id
1 'polypeptide(L)'
;MLTEAFLGADWRPGVAQAVGLTHTWVPGWYAGGVEAIVAEVRGEAWDCLMIESTSNGPISQTARDEVVAAGATVVGTRVRDVDAVLAMVEDRLRRSLGQSWSDFPPLLLLVGDGDHIQKDVLQRAAFLGRAANVHLGIDVFARVRTSGRFDHCIGGWYRGSDQRCVSVVR
;
A
#
# COMPACT_ATOMS: atom_id res chain seq x y z
N MET A 1 -3.83 5.22 -28.56
CA MET A 1 -4.67 5.52 -27.38
C MET A 1 -3.83 6.35 -26.44
N LEU A 2 -4.20 7.62 -26.27
CA LEU A 2 -3.55 8.53 -25.32
C LEU A 2 -4.02 8.13 -23.92
N THR A 3 -3.15 7.50 -23.15
CA THR A 3 -3.35 7.29 -21.71
C THR A 3 -3.36 8.67 -21.04
N GLU A 4 -4.52 9.11 -20.55
CA GLU A 4 -4.57 10.22 -19.61
C GLU A 4 -3.62 9.87 -18.45
N ALA A 5 -2.57 10.68 -18.30
CA ALA A 5 -1.63 10.52 -17.20
C ALA A 5 -2.41 10.81 -15.91
N PHE A 6 -2.66 9.77 -15.11
CA PHE A 6 -3.25 9.92 -13.78
C PHE A 6 -2.40 10.88 -12.94
N LEU A 7 -2.87 12.12 -12.76
CA LEU A 7 -2.25 13.20 -11.97
C LEU A 7 -2.62 13.06 -10.47
N GLY A 8 -2.52 11.87 -9.91
CA GLY A 8 -2.81 11.63 -8.49
C GLY A 8 -1.97 12.53 -7.57
N ALA A 9 -2.52 12.87 -6.40
CA ALA A 9 -1.85 13.68 -5.39
C ALA A 9 -0.62 12.96 -4.79
N ASP A 10 0.25 13.69 -4.10
CA ASP A 10 1.32 13.09 -3.32
C ASP A 10 0.73 12.42 -2.08
N TRP A 11 0.83 11.09 -2.03
CA TRP A 11 0.33 10.31 -0.90
C TRP A 11 1.37 10.29 0.22
N ARG A 12 0.94 10.57 1.44
CA ARG A 12 1.70 10.42 2.68
C ARG A 12 0.78 9.98 3.81
N PRO A 13 1.26 9.26 4.84
CA PRO A 13 0.38 8.74 5.89
C PRO A 13 -0.41 9.85 6.62
N GLY A 14 0.25 10.96 6.97
CA GLY A 14 -0.42 12.11 7.62
C GLY A 14 -1.47 12.84 6.77
N VAL A 15 -1.43 12.68 5.44
CA VAL A 15 -2.43 13.22 4.51
C VAL A 15 -3.50 12.17 4.20
N ALA A 16 -3.10 10.91 4.15
CA ALA A 16 -3.98 9.78 3.87
C ALA A 16 -5.07 9.61 4.92
N GLN A 17 -4.88 10.10 6.15
CA GLN A 17 -5.90 10.10 7.22
C GLN A 17 -7.03 11.13 7.04
N ALA A 18 -6.84 12.18 6.24
CA ALA A 18 -7.82 13.25 6.08
C ALA A 18 -8.75 13.00 4.88
N VAL A 19 -10.01 12.64 5.17
CA VAL A 19 -11.18 12.51 4.27
C VAL A 19 -10.97 11.62 3.02
N GLY A 20 -11.40 10.36 3.11
CA GLY A 20 -11.55 9.46 1.94
C GLY A 20 -10.46 8.41 1.73
N LEU A 21 -9.56 8.22 2.70
CA LEU A 21 -8.55 7.15 2.85
C LEU A 21 -8.18 6.44 1.54
N THR A 22 -7.38 7.11 0.73
CA THR A 22 -7.07 6.64 -0.61
C THR A 22 -5.85 5.73 -0.63
N HIS A 23 -5.90 4.74 -1.52
CA HIS A 23 -4.78 3.85 -1.79
C HIS A 23 -3.70 4.58 -2.60
N THR A 24 -2.53 3.96 -2.74
CA THR A 24 -1.39 4.60 -3.38
C THR A 24 -0.65 3.68 -4.33
N TRP A 25 -0.13 4.26 -5.40
CA TRP A 25 0.89 3.62 -6.22
C TRP A 25 2.26 3.81 -5.58
N VAL A 26 3.03 2.73 -5.49
CA VAL A 26 4.39 2.72 -4.98
C VAL A 26 5.36 2.53 -6.15
N PRO A 27 6.03 3.59 -6.62
CA PRO A 27 7.13 3.47 -7.57
C PRO A 27 8.39 2.98 -6.87
N GLY A 28 9.38 2.54 -7.66
CA GLY A 28 10.70 2.18 -7.13
C GLY A 28 10.66 1.00 -6.16
N TRP A 29 9.76 0.04 -6.39
CA TRP A 29 9.53 -1.10 -5.48
C TRP A 29 10.83 -1.84 -5.10
N TYR A 30 11.76 -1.97 -6.04
CA TYR A 30 13.07 -2.62 -5.86
C TYR A 30 14.24 -1.65 -5.73
N ALA A 31 13.94 -0.36 -5.59
CA ALA A 31 14.91 0.73 -5.62
C ALA A 31 14.73 1.68 -4.42
N GLY A 32 14.34 1.14 -3.26
CA GLY A 32 14.18 1.90 -2.00
C GLY A 32 12.76 2.39 -1.73
N GLY A 33 11.80 2.21 -2.65
CA GLY A 33 10.44 2.71 -2.51
C GLY A 33 9.64 2.00 -1.41
N VAL A 34 9.83 0.69 -1.24
CA VAL A 34 9.16 -0.12 -0.21
C VAL A 34 9.72 0.22 1.17
N GLU A 35 11.03 0.28 1.28
CA GLU A 35 11.75 0.59 2.51
C GLU A 35 11.35 1.98 3.02
N ALA A 36 11.29 2.96 2.11
CA ALA A 36 10.92 4.33 2.45
C ALA A 36 9.47 4.46 2.92
N ILE A 37 8.50 3.85 2.21
CA ILE A 37 7.09 3.94 2.62
C ILE A 37 6.86 3.23 3.96
N VAL A 38 7.52 2.08 4.18
CA VAL A 38 7.44 1.34 5.45
C VAL A 38 7.99 2.17 6.61
N ALA A 39 9.13 2.84 6.42
CA ALA A 39 9.71 3.71 7.44
C ALA A 39 8.78 4.90 7.77
N GLU A 40 8.18 5.55 6.77
CA GLU A 40 7.26 6.66 6.97
C GLU A 40 5.99 6.24 7.72
N VAL A 41 5.35 5.12 7.33
CA VAL A 41 4.12 4.67 8.02
C VAL A 41 4.42 4.22 9.45
N ARG A 42 5.61 3.66 9.69
CA ARG A 42 6.05 3.31 11.03
C ARG A 42 6.22 4.54 11.92
N GLY A 43 6.79 5.63 11.39
CA GLY A 43 6.92 6.91 12.11
C GLY A 43 5.58 7.49 12.55
N GLU A 44 4.51 7.16 11.83
CA GLU A 44 3.13 7.59 12.11
C GLU A 44 2.33 6.54 12.90
N ALA A 45 3.01 5.51 13.42
CA ALA A 45 2.44 4.42 14.22
C ALA A 45 1.39 3.55 13.49
N TRP A 46 1.54 3.38 12.18
CA TRP A 46 0.71 2.44 11.42
C TRP A 46 1.29 1.02 11.51
N ASP A 47 0.41 0.04 11.41
CA ASP A 47 0.81 -1.34 11.13
C ASP A 47 1.17 -1.47 9.65
N CYS A 48 2.09 -2.38 9.33
CA CYS A 48 2.46 -2.65 7.95
C CYS A 48 2.55 -4.14 7.67
N LEU A 49 1.91 -4.55 6.58
CA LEU A 49 1.94 -5.92 6.06
C LEU A 49 2.26 -5.86 4.57
N MET A 50 3.22 -6.67 4.11
CA MET A 50 3.67 -6.70 2.73
C MET A 50 3.48 -8.10 2.14
N ILE A 51 2.79 -8.17 1.00
CA ILE A 51 2.78 -9.31 0.10
C ILE A 51 3.86 -9.10 -0.96
N GLU A 52 4.84 -9.99 -0.99
CA GLU A 52 5.95 -9.98 -1.95
C GLU A 52 5.47 -9.98 -3.41
N SER A 53 6.33 -9.48 -4.28
CA SER A 53 6.09 -9.46 -5.71
C SER A 53 6.48 -10.79 -6.35
N THR A 54 5.94 -11.09 -7.54
CA THR A 54 6.19 -12.38 -8.21
C THR A 54 7.03 -12.28 -9.47
N SER A 55 6.82 -11.26 -10.29
CA SER A 55 7.34 -11.17 -11.65
C SER A 55 8.77 -10.67 -11.72
N ASN A 56 9.21 -9.86 -10.76
CA ASN A 56 10.63 -9.50 -10.61
C ASN A 56 11.28 -10.19 -9.39
N GLY A 57 10.61 -11.18 -8.80
CA GLY A 57 11.05 -11.89 -7.60
C GLY A 57 10.82 -11.09 -6.31
N PRO A 58 11.23 -11.64 -5.16
CA PRO A 58 11.15 -10.93 -3.90
C PRO A 58 12.13 -9.73 -3.87
N ILE A 59 11.88 -8.79 -2.97
CA ILE A 59 12.87 -7.74 -2.69
C ILE A 59 14.19 -8.36 -2.19
N SER A 60 15.29 -7.61 -2.30
CA SER A 60 16.60 -8.09 -1.83
C SER A 60 16.56 -8.45 -0.34
N GLN A 61 17.44 -9.35 0.12
CA GLN A 61 17.48 -9.71 1.54
C GLN A 61 17.78 -8.49 2.43
N THR A 62 18.65 -7.59 1.99
CA THR A 62 18.92 -6.33 2.70
C THR A 62 17.66 -5.48 2.84
N ALA A 63 16.93 -5.26 1.74
CA ALA A 63 15.67 -4.52 1.77
C ALA A 63 14.62 -5.19 2.67
N ARG A 64 14.54 -6.53 2.62
CA ARG A 64 13.65 -7.31 3.48
C ARG A 64 14.00 -7.13 4.96
N ASP A 65 15.28 -7.16 5.31
CA ASP A 65 15.74 -6.98 6.68
C ASP A 65 15.42 -5.55 7.17
N GLU A 66 15.56 -4.53 6.33
CA GLU A 66 15.17 -3.15 6.64
C GLU A 66 13.65 -3.01 6.87
N VAL A 67 12.84 -3.58 5.98
CA VAL A 67 11.37 -3.58 6.09
C VAL A 67 10.90 -4.29 7.37
N VAL A 68 11.50 -5.43 7.71
CA VAL A 68 11.20 -6.16 8.95
C VAL A 68 11.68 -5.39 10.18
N ALA A 69 12.88 -4.79 10.13
CA ALA A 69 13.41 -3.97 11.22
C ALA A 69 12.54 -2.72 11.48
N ALA A 70 11.91 -2.17 10.44
CA ALA A 70 10.92 -1.11 10.53
C ALA A 70 9.54 -1.59 11.04
N GLY A 71 9.37 -2.89 11.33
CA GLY A 71 8.19 -3.46 11.96
C GLY A 71 7.13 -3.98 11.00
N ALA A 72 7.42 -4.07 9.70
CA ALA A 72 6.49 -4.67 8.76
C ALA A 72 6.53 -6.20 8.82
N THR A 73 5.37 -6.82 8.63
CA THR A 73 5.27 -8.27 8.41
C THR A 73 5.37 -8.55 6.92
N VAL A 74 6.32 -9.38 6.49
CA VAL A 74 6.48 -9.76 5.08
C VAL A 74 5.96 -11.18 4.85
N VAL A 75 4.93 -11.32 4.02
CA VAL A 75 4.36 -12.61 3.62
C VAL A 75 4.79 -13.00 2.21
N GLY A 76 4.88 -14.31 1.98
CA GLY A 76 5.21 -14.86 0.68
C GLY A 76 4.03 -14.78 -0.30
N THR A 77 4.23 -15.39 -1.47
CA THR A 77 3.32 -15.31 -2.63
C THR A 77 2.41 -16.54 -2.76
N ARG A 78 2.41 -17.45 -1.77
CA ARG A 78 1.56 -18.65 -1.82
C ARG A 78 0.10 -18.24 -1.63
N VAL A 79 -0.80 -18.88 -2.38
CA VAL A 79 -2.25 -18.62 -2.34
C VAL A 79 -2.79 -18.58 -0.91
N ARG A 80 -2.44 -19.57 -0.08
CA ARG A 80 -2.87 -19.63 1.32
C ARG A 80 -2.41 -18.44 2.18
N ASP A 81 -1.24 -17.87 1.87
CA ASP A 81 -0.68 -16.75 2.62
C ASP A 81 -1.44 -15.48 2.24
N VAL A 82 -1.71 -15.29 0.94
CA VAL A 82 -2.57 -14.22 0.42
C VAL A 82 -4.00 -14.32 0.96
N ASP A 83 -4.60 -15.52 0.98
CA ASP A 83 -5.93 -15.76 1.54
C ASP A 83 -6.00 -15.40 3.03
N ALA A 84 -4.95 -15.70 3.80
CA ALA A 84 -4.86 -15.33 5.20
C ALA A 84 -4.81 -13.80 5.39
N VAL A 85 -4.10 -13.08 4.52
CA VAL A 85 -4.09 -11.60 4.53
C VAL A 85 -5.48 -11.03 4.25
N LEU A 86 -6.20 -11.58 3.28
CA LEU A 86 -7.55 -11.12 2.96
C LEU A 86 -8.53 -11.41 4.10
N ALA A 87 -8.45 -12.61 4.69
CA ALA A 87 -9.25 -12.96 5.86
C ALA A 87 -8.99 -12.00 7.03
N MET A 88 -7.74 -11.57 7.23
CA MET A 88 -7.39 -10.56 8.22
C MET A 88 -8.00 -9.19 7.90
N VAL A 89 -7.99 -8.74 6.64
CA VAL A 89 -8.64 -7.49 6.23
C VAL A 89 -10.16 -7.56 6.46
N GLU A 90 -10.79 -8.68 6.16
CA GLU A 90 -12.22 -8.89 6.42
C GLU A 90 -12.55 -8.94 7.91
N ASP A 91 -11.74 -9.63 8.71
CA ASP A 91 -11.90 -9.67 10.16
C ASP A 91 -11.77 -8.26 10.76
N ARG A 92 -10.78 -7.49 10.30
CA ARG A 92 -10.58 -6.09 10.69
C ARG A 92 -11.78 -5.23 10.33
N LEU A 93 -12.37 -5.41 9.14
CA LEU A 93 -13.62 -4.76 8.76
C LEU A 93 -14.76 -5.14 9.72
N ARG A 94 -14.91 -6.42 10.04
CA ARG A 94 -15.98 -6.88 10.95
C ARG A 94 -15.81 -6.28 12.35
N ARG A 95 -14.57 -6.14 12.83
CA ARG A 95 -14.27 -5.51 14.12
C ARG A 95 -14.41 -3.99 14.11
N SER A 96 -14.19 -3.33 12.98
CA SER A 96 -14.38 -1.88 12.86
C SER A 96 -15.86 -1.48 12.87
N LEU A 97 -16.77 -2.41 12.54
CA LEU A 97 -18.21 -2.18 12.65
C LEU A 97 -18.62 -2.01 14.13
N GLY A 98 -18.91 -0.77 14.51
CA GLY A 98 -19.34 -0.42 15.86
C GLY A 98 -18.23 0.00 16.83
N GLN A 99 -16.99 0.19 16.33
CA GLN A 99 -15.86 0.68 17.12
C GLN A 99 -15.35 2.03 16.59
N SER A 100 -14.69 2.81 17.45
CA SER A 100 -14.08 4.07 17.03
C SER A 100 -12.83 3.80 16.20
N TRP A 101 -12.62 4.57 15.13
CA TRP A 101 -11.43 4.44 14.29
C TRP A 101 -10.14 4.80 15.04
N SER A 102 -10.24 5.55 16.15
CA SER A 102 -9.13 5.84 17.06
C SER A 102 -8.56 4.60 17.77
N ASP A 103 -9.35 3.53 17.84
CA ASP A 103 -8.99 2.31 18.59
C ASP A 103 -8.21 1.32 17.71
N PHE A 104 -8.04 1.64 16.43
CA PHE A 104 -7.33 0.83 15.45
C PHE A 104 -6.24 1.64 14.74
N PRO A 105 -4.94 1.39 15.02
CA PRO A 105 -3.87 2.00 14.23
C PRO A 105 -4.08 1.61 12.75
N PRO A 106 -4.01 2.55 11.79
CA PRO A 106 -4.20 2.23 10.38
C PRO A 106 -3.23 1.14 9.92
N LEU A 107 -3.68 0.30 8.98
CA LEU A 107 -2.84 -0.73 8.38
C LEU A 107 -2.46 -0.33 6.96
N LEU A 108 -1.17 -0.30 6.66
CA LEU A 108 -0.69 -0.33 5.27
C LEU A 108 -0.57 -1.80 4.82
N LEU A 109 -1.37 -2.17 3.82
CA LEU A 109 -1.19 -3.40 3.05
C LEU A 109 -0.38 -3.07 1.79
N LEU A 110 0.86 -3.50 1.75
CA LEU A 110 1.74 -3.44 0.59
C LEU A 110 1.56 -4.68 -0.29
N VAL A 111 1.39 -4.48 -1.58
CA VAL A 111 1.34 -5.56 -2.58
C VAL A 111 2.33 -5.22 -3.68
N GLY A 112 3.18 -6.18 -4.07
CA GLY A 112 4.05 -6.02 -5.23
C GLY A 112 3.27 -5.89 -6.55
N ASP A 113 3.73 -6.54 -7.61
CA ASP A 113 3.00 -6.56 -8.89
C ASP A 113 1.60 -7.22 -8.80
N GLY A 114 1.38 -7.98 -7.72
CA GLY A 114 0.15 -8.71 -7.46
C GLY A 114 -0.18 -9.75 -8.53
N ASP A 115 0.78 -10.18 -9.35
CA ASP A 115 0.50 -11.03 -10.52
C ASP A 115 -0.12 -12.38 -10.16
N HIS A 116 0.26 -12.90 -8.99
CA HIS A 116 -0.29 -14.10 -8.38
C HIS A 116 -1.65 -13.90 -7.68
N ILE A 117 -2.14 -12.65 -7.57
CA ILE A 117 -3.42 -12.31 -6.97
C ILE A 117 -4.46 -12.09 -8.08
N GLN A 118 -5.62 -12.71 -7.93
CA GLN A 118 -6.73 -12.52 -8.87
C GLN A 118 -7.22 -11.06 -8.83
N LYS A 119 -7.62 -10.52 -9.98
CA LYS A 119 -7.94 -9.09 -10.13
C LYS A 119 -9.13 -8.66 -9.27
N ASP A 120 -10.16 -9.50 -9.19
CA ASP A 120 -11.36 -9.31 -8.39
C ASP A 120 -11.04 -9.33 -6.89
N VAL A 121 -10.13 -10.20 -6.46
CA VAL A 121 -9.62 -10.28 -5.10
C VAL A 121 -8.90 -8.98 -4.71
N LEU A 122 -7.97 -8.52 -5.55
CA LEU A 122 -7.25 -7.27 -5.31
C LEU A 122 -8.21 -6.06 -5.28
N GLN A 123 -9.21 -6.04 -6.18
CA GLN A 123 -10.25 -5.01 -6.19
C GLN A 123 -11.14 -5.04 -4.95
N ARG A 124 -11.48 -6.23 -4.46
CA ARG A 124 -12.24 -6.40 -3.21
C ARG A 124 -11.42 -5.94 -2.00
N ALA A 125 -10.13 -6.28 -1.94
CA ALA A 125 -9.23 -5.84 -0.87
C ALA A 125 -9.13 -4.31 -0.82
N ALA A 126 -8.97 -3.65 -1.97
CA ALA A 126 -9.02 -2.20 -2.07
C ALA A 126 -10.38 -1.64 -1.58
N PHE A 127 -11.48 -2.16 -2.12
CA PHE A 127 -12.80 -1.67 -1.76
C PHE A 127 -13.11 -1.80 -0.25
N LEU A 128 -12.90 -2.99 0.32
CA LEU A 128 -13.17 -3.28 1.74
C LEU A 128 -12.17 -2.60 2.66
N GLY A 129 -10.90 -2.49 2.24
CA GLY A 129 -9.83 -1.91 3.04
C GLY A 129 -10.14 -0.47 3.47
N ARG A 130 -10.77 0.32 2.59
CA ARG A 130 -11.22 1.68 2.91
C ARG A 130 -12.14 1.76 4.13
N ALA A 131 -13.06 0.81 4.27
CA ALA A 131 -13.97 0.75 5.42
C ALA A 131 -13.33 0.13 6.67
N ALA A 132 -12.21 -0.57 6.51
CA ALA A 132 -11.49 -1.28 7.56
C ALA A 132 -10.28 -0.50 8.10
N ASN A 133 -10.11 0.77 7.73
CA ASN A 133 -8.90 1.55 8.02
C ASN A 133 -7.63 0.81 7.54
N VAL A 134 -7.69 0.27 6.32
CA VAL A 134 -6.60 -0.40 5.59
C VAL A 134 -6.31 0.37 4.31
N HIS A 135 -5.07 0.84 4.18
CA HIS A 135 -4.56 1.49 3.00
C HIS A 135 -3.80 0.48 2.16
N LEU A 136 -4.17 0.33 0.89
CA LEU A 136 -3.41 -0.44 -0.08
C LEU A 136 -2.32 0.44 -0.69
N GLY A 137 -1.07 0.00 -0.60
CA GLY A 137 0.03 0.48 -1.42
C GLY A 137 0.41 -0.61 -2.40
N ILE A 138 0.43 -0.31 -3.69
CA ILE A 138 0.68 -1.34 -4.72
C ILE A 138 1.75 -0.88 -5.70
N ASP A 139 2.62 -1.80 -6.13
CA ASP A 139 3.64 -1.53 -7.14
C ASP A 139 3.00 -0.89 -8.39
N VAL A 140 3.59 0.23 -8.86
CA VAL A 140 3.17 0.90 -10.09
C VAL A 140 3.12 -0.03 -11.30
N PHE A 141 3.95 -1.07 -11.35
CA PHE A 141 3.92 -2.02 -12.46
C PHE A 141 2.59 -2.79 -12.55
N ALA A 142 1.83 -2.92 -11.45
CA ALA A 142 0.51 -3.54 -11.47
C ALA A 142 -0.55 -2.72 -12.26
N ARG A 143 -0.29 -1.45 -12.58
CA ARG A 143 -1.23 -0.59 -13.31
C ARG A 143 -1.67 -1.14 -14.66
N VAL A 144 -0.80 -1.90 -15.34
CA VAL A 144 -1.11 -2.45 -16.67
C VAL A 144 -2.22 -3.50 -16.62
N ARG A 145 -2.54 -4.03 -15.43
CA ARG A 145 -3.52 -5.11 -15.25
C ARG A 145 -4.70 -4.74 -14.36
N THR A 146 -4.65 -3.62 -13.64
CA THR A 146 -5.76 -3.13 -12.82
C THR A 146 -6.88 -2.55 -13.67
N SER A 147 -8.11 -2.62 -13.17
CA SER A 147 -9.28 -2.07 -13.86
C SER A 147 -9.38 -0.57 -13.60
N GLY A 148 -10.06 0.20 -14.46
CA GLY A 148 -10.35 1.61 -14.18
C GLY A 148 -11.09 1.83 -12.85
N ARG A 149 -11.91 0.85 -12.43
CA ARG A 149 -12.57 0.88 -11.11
C ARG A 149 -11.57 0.76 -9.95
N PHE A 150 -10.54 -0.05 -10.12
CA PHE A 150 -9.45 -0.14 -9.14
C PHE A 150 -8.67 1.17 -9.10
N ASP A 151 -8.33 1.75 -10.25
CA ASP A 151 -7.60 3.00 -10.34
C ASP A 151 -8.36 4.16 -9.66
N HIS A 152 -9.70 4.17 -9.72
CA HIS A 152 -10.53 5.14 -8.97
C HIS A 152 -10.45 4.97 -7.43
N CYS A 153 -9.91 3.86 -6.93
CA CYS A 153 -9.67 3.65 -5.50
C CYS A 153 -8.28 4.16 -5.08
N ILE A 154 -7.39 4.43 -6.03
CA ILE A 154 -6.08 5.03 -5.79
C ILE A 154 -6.24 6.55 -5.80
N GLY A 155 -5.78 7.23 -4.76
CA GLY A 155 -5.89 8.70 -4.66
C GLY A 155 -4.57 9.42 -4.78
N GLY A 156 -3.47 8.69 -4.90
CA GLY A 156 -2.17 9.32 -5.05
C GLY A 156 -1.03 8.38 -5.39
N TRP A 157 0.14 8.98 -5.38
CA TRP A 157 1.42 8.34 -5.61
C TRP A 157 2.29 8.52 -4.37
N TYR A 158 2.91 7.45 -3.90
CA TYR A 158 4.01 7.58 -2.98
C TYR A 158 5.22 8.11 -3.75
N ARG A 159 5.74 9.27 -3.36
CA ARG A 159 6.91 9.89 -4.02
C ARG A 159 8.15 9.92 -3.14
N GLY A 160 8.08 9.32 -1.95
CA GLY A 160 9.11 9.45 -0.94
C GLY A 160 9.20 10.86 -0.35
N SER A 161 9.98 10.95 0.71
CA SER A 161 10.33 12.20 1.40
C SER A 161 11.37 13.03 0.64
N ASP A 162 11.76 12.63 -0.59
CA ASP A 162 12.72 13.32 -1.45
C ASP A 162 12.24 14.66 -2.04
N GLN A 163 11.16 15.23 -1.51
CA GLN A 163 11.05 16.69 -1.44
C GLN A 163 11.99 17.21 -0.34
N ARG A 164 13.31 17.11 -0.59
CA ARG A 164 14.24 18.05 0.04
C ARG A 164 13.69 19.43 -0.23
N CYS A 165 13.58 20.23 0.83
CA CYS A 165 13.35 21.66 0.77
C CYS A 165 14.12 22.25 -0.41
N VAL A 166 13.44 22.52 -1.53
CA VAL A 166 13.85 23.60 -2.42
C VAL A 166 13.39 24.84 -1.68
N SER A 167 14.19 25.25 -0.69
CA SER A 167 14.20 26.63 -0.23
C SER A 167 14.47 27.46 -1.47
N VAL A 168 13.39 28.02 -2.03
CA VAL A 168 13.49 29.14 -2.96
C VAL A 168 14.12 30.26 -2.13
N VAL A 169 15.44 30.37 -2.22
CA VAL A 169 16.17 31.56 -1.81
C VAL A 169 15.58 32.69 -2.65
N ARG A 170 15.07 33.70 -1.95
CA ARG A 170 14.48 34.92 -2.50
C ARG A 170 15.41 35.63 -3.48
#